data_AF-A0A955Y860-F1
#
_entry.id   AF-A0A955Y860-F1
#
_cell.length_a   1.000
_cell.length_b   1.000
_cell.length_c   1.000
_cell.angle_alpha   90.00
_cell.angle_beta   90.00
_cell.angle_gamma   90.00
#
_symmetry.space_group_name_H-M   'P 1'
#
loop_
_entity.id
_entity.type
_entity.pdbx_description
1 polymer ?
#
loop_
_entity_poly.entity_id
_entity_poly.type
_entity_poly.pdbx_seq_one_letter_code
_entity_poly.pdbx_strand_id
1 'polypeptide(L)'
;MTLTLTDDEYQPLVALPIEQIVDLAAELDLVAPERIDRRELVSLCVLALVDHGKANGLPFSKYDADDLQELSQEDLDAIGRLQGLSGRATVPAVLKAGQKVYKTFSARRVDHPIPLMLPMLLSAVARAARAR
;
A
#
# COMPACT_ATOMS: atom_id res chain seq x y z
N MET A 1 -3.37 -13.42 10.74
CA MET A 1 -2.46 -13.86 9.66
C MET A 1 -1.21 -13.01 9.77
N THR A 2 -0.04 -13.63 9.90
CA THR A 2 1.23 -12.90 9.98
C THR A 2 1.79 -12.76 8.56
N LEU A 3 2.02 -11.53 8.10
CA LEU A 3 2.73 -11.27 6.86
C LEU A 3 4.23 -11.26 7.14
N THR A 4 5.00 -12.04 6.40
CA THR A 4 6.46 -11.93 6.38
C THR A 4 6.87 -11.19 5.11
N LEU A 5 7.56 -10.06 5.28
CA LEU A 5 8.16 -9.31 4.17
C LEU A 5 9.36 -10.06 3.62
N THR A 6 9.54 -10.05 2.30
CA THR A 6 10.79 -10.49 1.69
C THR A 6 11.90 -9.49 2.00
N ASP A 7 13.15 -9.89 1.79
CA ASP A 7 14.27 -8.95 1.98
C ASP A 7 14.20 -7.81 0.96
N ASP A 8 13.80 -8.09 -0.28
CA ASP A 8 13.64 -7.07 -1.32
C ASP A 8 12.52 -6.06 -1.00
N GLU A 9 11.41 -6.52 -0.42
CA GLU A 9 10.32 -5.63 0.03
C GLU A 9 10.72 -4.80 1.27
N TYR A 10 11.60 -5.33 2.12
CA TYR A 10 11.97 -4.68 3.37
C TYR A 10 13.16 -3.73 3.23
N GLN A 11 14.14 -4.05 2.38
CA GLN A 11 15.37 -3.27 2.21
C GLN A 11 15.14 -1.77 1.93
N PRO A 12 14.24 -1.38 1.01
CA PRO A 12 13.97 0.04 0.75
C PRO A 12 13.48 0.81 1.99
N LEU A 13 12.86 0.10 2.93
CA LEU A 13 12.26 0.68 4.14
C LEU A 13 13.25 0.82 5.29
N VAL A 14 14.40 0.15 5.23
CA VAL A 14 15.44 0.23 6.27
C VAL A 14 16.04 1.64 6.31
N ALA A 15 16.19 2.27 5.15
CA ALA A 15 16.76 3.62 5.03
C ALA A 15 15.80 4.74 5.47
N LEU A 16 14.50 4.45 5.61
CA LEU A 16 13.53 5.45 6.02
C LEU A 16 13.69 5.80 7.51
N PRO A 17 13.49 7.06 7.92
CA PRO A 17 13.28 7.40 9.31
C PRO A 17 12.11 6.58 9.87
N ILE A 18 12.26 6.05 11.08
CA ILE A 18 11.21 5.20 11.70
C ILE A 18 9.92 6.00 11.90
N GLU A 19 10.05 7.31 12.10
CA GLU A 19 8.98 8.29 12.24
C GLU A 19 8.02 8.26 11.05
N GLN A 20 8.52 8.05 9.83
CA GLN A 20 7.65 7.96 8.65
C GLN A 20 6.78 6.69 8.68
N ILE A 21 7.33 5.59 9.19
CA ILE A 21 6.60 4.33 9.35
C ILE A 21 5.56 4.48 10.47
N VAL A 22 5.90 5.20 11.54
CA VAL A 22 4.98 5.52 12.64
C VAL A 22 3.85 6.44 12.17
N ASP A 23 4.13 7.45 11.35
CA ASP A 23 3.12 8.33 10.77
C ASP A 23 2.15 7.56 9.88
N LEU A 24 2.65 6.62 9.07
CA LEU A 24 1.81 5.71 8.30
C LEU A 24 0.94 4.84 9.21
N ALA A 25 1.50 4.29 10.28
CA ALA A 25 0.75 3.47 11.23
C ALA A 25 -0.37 4.29 11.90
N ALA A 26 -0.08 5.52 12.33
CA ALA A 26 -1.06 6.41 12.92
C ALA A 26 -2.21 6.74 11.96
N GLU A 27 -1.89 7.01 10.69
CA GLU A 27 -2.89 7.29 9.65
C GLU A 27 -3.74 6.06 9.28
N LEU A 28 -3.21 4.86 9.49
CA LEU A 28 -3.94 3.59 9.32
C LEU A 28 -4.67 3.15 10.59
N ASP A 29 -4.80 4.04 11.58
CA ASP A 29 -5.41 3.79 12.89
C ASP A 29 -4.80 2.56 13.62
N LEU A 30 -3.52 2.29 13.39
CA LEU A 30 -2.81 1.22 14.07
C LEU A 30 -2.36 1.66 15.46
N VAL A 31 -2.76 0.89 16.46
CA VAL A 31 -2.25 1.06 17.83
C VAL A 31 -0.84 0.47 17.88
N ALA A 32 0.17 1.34 17.93
CA ALA A 32 1.55 0.92 18.11
C ALA A 32 1.75 0.35 19.53
N PRO A 33 2.29 -0.87 19.70
CA PRO A 33 2.71 -1.40 20.99
C PRO A 33 3.90 -0.60 21.56
N GLU A 34 4.08 -0.64 22.88
CA GLU A 34 5.20 0.04 23.59
C GLU A 34 6.60 -0.33 23.08
N ARG A 35 6.74 -1.51 22.47
CA ARG A 35 7.95 -1.96 21.77
C ARG A 35 7.53 -2.71 20.53
N ILE A 36 7.92 -2.22 19.36
CA ILE A 36 7.68 -2.92 18.11
C ILE A 36 8.97 -2.92 17.27
N ASP A 37 9.27 -4.05 16.66
CA ASP A 37 10.33 -4.15 15.66
C ASP A 37 9.87 -3.45 14.37
N ARG A 38 10.80 -2.77 13.68
CA ARG A 38 10.49 -2.04 12.43
C ARG A 38 9.82 -2.95 11.40
N ARG A 39 10.30 -4.18 11.21
CA ARG A 39 9.75 -5.13 10.24
C ARG A 39 8.35 -5.56 10.61
N GLU A 40 8.10 -5.74 11.91
CA GLU A 40 6.77 -6.03 12.42
C GLU A 40 5.80 -4.87 12.17
N LEU A 41 6.20 -3.62 12.46
CA LEU A 41 5.38 -2.44 12.19
C LEU A 41 5.00 -2.31 10.72
N VAL A 42 5.98 -2.45 9.83
CA VAL A 42 5.72 -2.42 8.39
C VAL A 42 4.75 -3.52 7.99
N SER A 43 4.92 -4.73 8.51
CA SER A 43 4.03 -5.85 8.20
C SER A 43 2.59 -5.56 8.62
N LEU A 44 2.39 -4.91 9.77
CA LEU A 44 1.09 -4.43 10.22
C LEU A 44 0.54 -3.34 9.30
N CYS A 45 1.37 -2.36 8.92
CA CYS A 45 0.98 -1.31 7.98
C CYS A 45 0.54 -1.89 6.63
N VAL A 46 1.24 -2.90 6.10
CA VAL A 46 0.84 -3.55 4.83
C VAL A 46 -0.52 -4.22 4.96
N LEU A 47 -0.77 -4.94 6.06
CA LEU A 47 -2.08 -5.56 6.29
C LEU A 47 -3.19 -4.51 6.43
N ALA A 48 -2.93 -3.43 7.14
CA ALA A 48 -3.86 -2.33 7.29
C ALA A 48 -4.09 -1.58 5.96
N LEU A 49 -3.08 -1.46 5.09
CA LEU A 49 -3.23 -0.93 3.74
C LEU A 49 -4.13 -1.81 2.87
N VAL A 50 -4.05 -3.13 3.01
CA VAL A 50 -4.98 -4.04 2.32
C VAL A 50 -6.42 -3.78 2.78
N ASP A 51 -6.63 -3.67 4.09
CA ASP A 51 -7.97 -3.43 4.66
C ASP A 51 -8.50 -2.03 4.31
N HIS A 52 -7.63 -1.01 4.33
CA HIS A 52 -7.91 0.33 3.82
C HIS A 52 -8.29 0.29 2.35
N GLY A 53 -7.52 -0.44 1.54
CA GLY A 53 -7.76 -0.64 0.12
C GLY A 53 -9.15 -1.22 -0.14
N LYS A 54 -9.56 -2.26 0.59
CA LYS A 54 -10.90 -2.85 0.46
C LYS A 54 -12.03 -1.88 0.80
N ALA A 55 -11.83 -1.04 1.81
CA ALA A 55 -12.87 -0.13 2.30
C ALA A 55 -12.97 1.16 1.46
N ASN A 56 -11.83 1.73 1.07
CA ASN A 56 -11.73 3.09 0.53
C ASN A 56 -11.08 3.16 -0.86
N GLY A 57 -10.49 2.06 -1.33
CA GLY A 57 -9.55 2.04 -2.43
C GLY A 57 -8.14 2.48 -2.01
N LEU A 58 -7.18 2.32 -2.92
CA LEU A 58 -5.79 2.72 -2.75
C LEU A 58 -5.50 3.99 -3.57
N PRO A 59 -4.80 4.99 -3.01
CA PRO A 59 -4.48 6.21 -3.75
C PRO A 59 -3.32 5.98 -4.71
N PHE A 60 -3.62 5.89 -6.01
CA PHE A 60 -2.59 5.87 -7.05
C PHE A 60 -2.51 7.19 -7.83
N SER A 61 -1.28 7.63 -8.08
CA SER A 61 -0.92 8.74 -8.94
C SER A 61 -0.50 8.24 -10.33
N LYS A 62 -0.38 9.15 -11.30
CA LYS A 62 0.15 8.79 -12.64
C LYS A 62 1.61 8.31 -12.60
N TYR A 63 2.35 8.61 -11.52
CA TYR A 63 3.76 8.25 -11.37
C TYR A 63 3.94 6.80 -10.94
N ASP A 64 2.88 6.16 -10.43
CA ASP A 64 2.91 4.79 -9.94
C ASP A 64 2.69 3.78 -11.09
N ALA A 65 2.64 4.27 -12.33
CA ALA A 65 2.35 3.46 -13.51
C ALA A 65 3.43 2.41 -13.76
N ASP A 66 4.69 2.76 -13.53
CA ASP A 66 5.82 1.86 -13.75
C ASP A 66 5.85 0.78 -12.65
N ASP A 67 5.66 1.16 -11.39
CA ASP A 67 5.57 0.21 -10.27
C ASP A 67 4.42 -0.80 -10.48
N LEU A 68 3.27 -0.33 -10.98
CA LEU A 68 2.13 -1.20 -11.32
C LEU A 68 2.39 -2.11 -12.54
N GLN A 69 3.27 -1.71 -13.46
CA GLN A 69 3.67 -2.54 -14.61
C GLN A 69 4.64 -3.63 -14.22
N GLU A 70 5.43 -3.42 -13.17
CA GLU A 70 6.38 -4.42 -12.64
C GLU A 70 5.67 -5.56 -11.88
N LEU A 71 4.42 -5.36 -11.46
CA LEU A 71 3.63 -6.40 -10.83
C LEU A 71 3.32 -7.56 -11.78
N SER A 72 3.32 -8.77 -11.23
CA SER A 72 2.74 -9.91 -11.92
C SER A 72 1.25 -9.66 -12.18
N GLN A 73 0.68 -10.29 -13.22
CA GLN A 73 -0.75 -10.12 -13.52
C GLN A 73 -1.64 -10.54 -12.32
N GLU A 74 -1.26 -11.56 -11.57
CA GLU A 74 -2.01 -12.00 -10.38
C GLU A 74 -2.01 -10.95 -9.27
N ASP A 75 -0.88 -10.29 -9.06
CA ASP A 75 -0.71 -9.22 -8.08
C ASP A 75 -1.46 -7.97 -8.51
N LEU A 76 -1.40 -7.62 -9.80
CA LEU A 76 -2.18 -6.53 -10.37
C LEU A 76 -3.69 -6.77 -10.24
N ASP A 77 -4.15 -8.00 -10.48
CA ASP A 77 -5.56 -8.39 -10.28
C ASP A 77 -5.95 -8.27 -8.81
N ALA A 78 -5.05 -8.63 -7.88
CA ALA A 78 -5.29 -8.46 -6.45
C ALA A 78 -5.45 -6.98 -6.06
N ILE A 79 -4.58 -6.10 -6.55
CA ILE A 79 -4.73 -4.65 -6.37
C ILE A 79 -6.02 -4.14 -7.03
N GLY A 80 -6.36 -4.61 -8.23
CA GLY A 80 -7.61 -4.26 -8.90
C GLY A 80 -8.84 -4.60 -8.08
N ARG A 81 -8.86 -5.76 -7.40
CA ARG A 81 -9.95 -6.14 -6.49
C ARG A 81 -10.08 -5.19 -5.30
N LEU A 82 -8.97 -4.73 -4.73
CA LEU A 82 -9.01 -3.70 -3.67
C LEU A 82 -9.67 -2.41 -4.18
N GLN A 83 -9.49 -2.08 -5.45
CA GLN A 83 -10.08 -0.91 -6.10
C GLN A 83 -11.54 -1.12 -6.57
N GLY A 84 -12.17 -2.26 -6.24
CA GLY A 84 -13.51 -2.61 -6.68
C GLY A 84 -13.62 -2.96 -8.17
N LEU A 85 -12.49 -3.22 -8.85
CA LEU A 85 -12.50 -3.69 -10.23
C LEU A 85 -12.89 -5.17 -10.27
N SER A 86 -13.73 -5.52 -11.24
CA SER A 86 -14.15 -6.91 -11.50
C SER A 86 -13.38 -7.48 -12.68
N GLY A 87 -12.84 -8.69 -12.52
CA GLY A 87 -12.11 -9.40 -13.57
C GLY A 87 -10.63 -9.03 -13.64
N ARG A 88 -10.04 -9.22 -14.84
CA ARG A 88 -8.62 -8.99 -15.09
C ARG A 88 -8.32 -7.48 -15.06
N ALA A 89 -7.47 -7.06 -14.15
CA ALA A 89 -7.07 -5.67 -14.00
C ALA A 89 -6.03 -5.27 -15.06
N THR A 90 -6.07 -4.00 -15.44
CA THR A 90 -5.05 -3.38 -16.27
C THR A 90 -4.50 -2.16 -15.53
N VAL A 91 -3.22 -1.83 -15.76
CA VAL A 91 -2.59 -0.66 -15.13
C VAL A 91 -3.40 0.62 -15.33
N PRO A 92 -3.90 0.95 -16.55
CA PRO A 92 -4.76 2.13 -16.73
C PRO A 92 -6.05 2.10 -15.91
N ALA A 93 -6.67 0.92 -15.73
CA ALA A 93 -7.88 0.78 -14.93
C ALA A 93 -7.61 0.98 -13.44
N VAL A 94 -6.53 0.39 -12.92
CA VAL A 94 -6.08 0.55 -11.52
C VAL A 94 -5.71 2.00 -11.23
N LEU A 95 -4.94 2.63 -12.12
CA LEU A 95 -4.58 4.04 -12.01
C LEU A 95 -5.82 4.94 -12.02
N LYS A 96 -6.77 4.70 -12.93
CA LYS A 96 -7.99 5.51 -13.00
C LYS A 96 -8.83 5.39 -11.72
N ALA A 97 -8.96 4.18 -11.16
CA ALA A 97 -9.66 3.97 -9.90
C ALA A 97 -8.93 4.66 -8.73
N GLY A 98 -7.61 4.47 -8.64
CA GLY A 98 -6.79 5.06 -7.59
C GLY A 98 -6.65 6.57 -7.66
N GLN A 99 -6.72 7.18 -8.85
CA GLN A 99 -6.60 8.63 -9.00
C GLN A 99 -7.77 9.38 -8.33
N LYS A 100 -8.97 8.79 -8.30
CA LYS A 100 -10.10 9.37 -7.56
C LYS A 100 -9.80 9.40 -6.07
N VAL A 101 -9.24 8.31 -5.53
CA VAL A 101 -8.85 8.19 -4.12
C VAL A 101 -7.70 9.15 -3.81
N TYR A 102 -6.66 9.18 -4.64
CA TYR A 102 -5.50 10.06 -4.50
C TYR A 102 -5.89 11.54 -4.36
N LYS A 103 -6.86 12.01 -5.15
CA LYS A 103 -7.36 13.40 -5.05
C LYS A 103 -7.91 13.76 -3.68
N THR A 104 -8.51 12.80 -2.96
CA THR A 104 -9.04 13.02 -1.61
C THR A 104 -7.92 13.23 -0.61
N PHE A 105 -6.80 12.51 -0.76
CA PHE A 105 -5.61 12.66 0.07
C PHE A 105 -4.88 13.95 -0.24
N SER A 106 -4.61 14.24 -1.51
CA SER A 106 -3.89 15.45 -1.91
C SER A 106 -4.61 16.75 -1.52
N ALA A 107 -5.94 16.70 -1.37
CA ALA A 107 -6.74 17.84 -0.91
C ALA A 107 -6.65 18.07 0.62
N ARG A 108 -6.31 17.04 1.40
CA ARG A 108 -6.19 17.10 2.86
C ARG A 108 -4.77 17.45 3.29
N ARG A 109 -3.77 16.78 2.72
CA ARG A 109 -2.35 16.97 3.04
C ARG A 109 -1.47 16.56 1.86
N VAL A 110 -0.48 17.38 1.52
CA VAL A 110 0.45 17.11 0.43
C VAL A 110 1.42 15.97 0.78
N ASP A 111 1.79 15.88 2.05
CA ASP A 111 2.74 14.92 2.63
C ASP A 111 2.01 13.77 3.33
N HIS A 112 0.91 13.30 2.74
CA HIS A 112 0.13 12.23 3.34
C HIS A 112 0.89 10.89 3.30
N PRO A 113 1.02 10.14 4.41
CA PRO A 113 1.94 9.00 4.46
C PRO A 113 1.50 7.85 3.55
N ILE A 114 0.19 7.59 3.45
CA ILE A 114 -0.38 6.52 2.60
C ILE A 114 0.08 6.65 1.14
N PRO A 115 -0.24 7.72 0.38
CA PRO A 115 0.17 7.82 -1.02
C PRO A 115 1.70 7.92 -1.19
N LEU A 116 2.44 8.45 -0.21
CA LEU A 116 3.90 8.53 -0.28
C LEU A 116 4.57 7.16 -0.14
N MET A 117 4.07 6.31 0.77
CA MET A 117 4.69 5.03 1.08
C MET A 117 4.10 3.86 0.29
N LEU A 118 2.91 4.01 -0.29
CA LEU A 118 2.24 2.95 -1.04
C LEU A 118 3.10 2.37 -2.17
N PRO A 119 3.80 3.15 -3.02
CA PRO A 119 4.64 2.58 -4.07
C PRO A 119 5.72 1.63 -3.54
N MET A 120 6.39 2.01 -2.45
CA MET A 120 7.43 1.19 -1.82
C MET A 120 6.88 -0.11 -1.19
N LEU A 121 5.60 -0.10 -0.83
CA LEU A 121 4.91 -1.23 -0.20
C LEU A 121 4.08 -2.04 -1.19
N LEU A 122 4.02 -1.63 -2.46
CA LEU A 122 3.06 -2.11 -3.44
C LEU A 122 3.11 -3.63 -3.62
N SER A 123 4.31 -4.18 -3.82
CA SER A 123 4.51 -5.63 -3.99
C SER A 123 4.05 -6.42 -2.76
N ALA A 124 4.36 -5.93 -1.56
CA ALA A 124 3.93 -6.56 -0.31
C ALA A 124 2.40 -6.48 -0.12
N VAL A 125 1.79 -5.33 -0.45
CA VAL A 125 0.34 -5.12 -0.41
C VAL A 125 -0.36 -6.05 -1.40
N ALA A 126 0.13 -6.16 -2.63
CA ALA A 126 -0.46 -7.01 -3.65
C ALA A 126 -0.41 -8.49 -3.25
N ARG A 127 0.75 -8.93 -2.74
CA ARG A 127 0.94 -10.30 -2.24
C ARG A 127 0.04 -10.62 -1.05
N ALA A 128 -0.07 -9.70 -0.10
CA ALA A 128 -0.96 -9.84 1.05
C ALA A 128 -2.45 -9.85 0.64
N ALA A 129 -2.82 -9.05 -0.36
CA ALA A 129 -4.16 -9.02 -0.92
C ALA A 129 -4.51 -10.29 -1.71
N ARG A 130 -3.54 -10.92 -2.39
CA ARG A 130 -3.74 -12.20 -3.09
C ARG A 130 -3.96 -13.35 -2.12
N ALA A 131 -3.31 -13.33 -0.97
CA ALA A 131 -3.42 -14.37 0.06
C ALA A 131 -4.75 -14.33 0.86
N ARG A 132 -5.63 -13.37 0.59
CA ARG A 132 -6.88 -13.10 1.32
C ARG A 132 -8.08 -13.15 0.40
#